data_AF-A0AAV6ZIZ1-F1
#
_entry.id   AF-A0AAV6ZIZ1-F1
#
_cell.length_a   1.000
_cell.length_b   1.000
_cell.length_c   1.000
_cell.angle_alpha   90.00
_cell.angle_beta   90.00
_cell.angle_gamma   90.00
#
_symmetry.space_group_name_H-M   'P 1'
#
loop_
_entity.id
_entity.type
_entity.pdbx_description
1 polymer ?
#
loop_
_entity_poly.entity_id
_entity_poly.type
_entity_poly.pdbx_seq_one_letter_code
_entity_poly.pdbx_strand_id
1 'polypeptide(L)'
;MMPAPRCGLLLVGSRTAVPLKGISVDVQVKGFVSDVSATLKYKNEEEKALEAIFVFPMDEDSAVYSFEATIEGKTIVADLQEKKQAHKTYDDAIHLGRQAFLLEENEDSSDVFTCSVGNLPPSQVTEVTIKYVQELPVEADGAVRFVLPSILNPRYTATDHNLSVTASRPLVPIGDIPYTLSLSAHFQSAYGIAKIVSNCDISPVEYTDPDKTAAKVSLGEGHKFDRDVELLTYYTEVYRPFVAVEVGLSPELVAPGSFMSDPVVMLSLFPNFLNPQEEVTMGEFIFLMDQSGSMSCPMRSELGAPQRIESAKETLILLLKSLPLGCYFNIFGFGSHFASFFTESIEYTQESMEEAVKKVTEMRAVFGGTEILLPLMKIYSTGKTERPRQVSAALTRVV
;
A
#
# COMPACT_ATOMS: atom_id res chain seq x y z
N MET A 1 7.03 18.47 -23.40
CA MET A 1 6.12 17.83 -22.43
C MET A 1 5.99 16.37 -22.83
N MET A 2 6.64 15.46 -22.11
CA MET A 2 6.54 14.01 -22.36
C MET A 2 5.29 13.44 -21.66
N PRO A 3 4.57 12.47 -22.26
CA PRO A 3 3.43 11.82 -21.59
C PRO A 3 3.89 10.89 -20.47
N ALA A 4 3.08 10.75 -19.41
CA ALA A 4 3.40 10.06 -18.16
C ALA A 4 3.17 8.51 -18.19
N PRO A 5 3.76 7.71 -17.28
CA PRO A 5 3.60 6.25 -17.28
C PRO A 5 2.28 5.79 -16.62
N ARG A 6 1.60 4.79 -17.21
CA ARG A 6 0.37 4.16 -16.71
C ARG A 6 0.70 2.92 -15.85
N CYS A 7 -0.20 2.44 -15.00
CA CYS A 7 -0.01 1.15 -14.33
C CYS A 7 -0.24 -0.01 -15.32
N GLY A 8 0.40 -1.15 -15.09
CA GLY A 8 0.37 -2.30 -16.01
C GLY A 8 1.53 -2.32 -17.00
N LEU A 9 1.48 -3.20 -17.99
CA LEU A 9 2.54 -3.40 -18.97
C LEU A 9 2.52 -2.25 -20.00
N LEU A 10 3.59 -1.45 -20.11
CA LEU A 10 3.65 -0.26 -20.98
C LEU A 10 4.70 -0.37 -22.07
N LEU A 11 4.36 0.03 -23.30
CA LEU A 11 5.33 0.12 -24.40
C LEU A 11 6.51 1.06 -24.10
N VAL A 12 7.74 0.57 -24.27
CA VAL A 12 8.95 1.39 -24.27
C VAL A 12 8.95 2.28 -25.52
N GLY A 13 8.97 3.61 -25.31
CA GLY A 13 8.95 4.63 -26.36
C GLY A 13 7.63 5.39 -26.49
N SER A 14 6.48 4.71 -26.60
CA SER A 14 5.16 5.34 -26.75
C SER A 14 4.37 5.46 -25.44
N ARG A 15 4.73 4.68 -24.41
CA ARG A 15 4.01 4.58 -23.12
C ARG A 15 2.52 4.19 -23.27
N THR A 16 2.14 3.58 -24.39
CA THR A 16 0.81 2.98 -24.56
C THR A 16 0.70 1.73 -23.70
N ALA A 17 -0.44 1.53 -23.04
CA ALA A 17 -0.66 0.34 -22.23
C ALA A 17 -0.89 -0.89 -23.12
N VAL A 18 -0.14 -1.97 -22.89
CA VAL A 18 -0.45 -3.31 -23.38
C VAL A 18 -1.65 -3.82 -22.57
N PRO A 19 -2.76 -4.21 -23.22
CA PRO A 19 -3.98 -4.57 -22.50
C PRO A 19 -3.76 -5.73 -21.52
N LEU A 20 -3.90 -5.42 -20.23
CA LEU A 20 -4.12 -6.43 -19.19
C LEU A 20 -5.46 -7.12 -19.49
N LYS A 21 -5.49 -8.45 -19.39
CA LYS A 21 -6.69 -9.27 -19.64
C LYS A 21 -7.21 -9.95 -18.38
N GLY A 22 -6.34 -10.21 -17.41
CA GLY A 22 -6.75 -10.81 -16.15
C GLY A 22 -5.67 -10.72 -15.08
N ILE A 23 -6.12 -10.68 -13.84
CA ILE A 23 -5.31 -10.76 -12.63
C ILE A 23 -5.85 -11.95 -11.82
N SER A 24 -4.96 -12.83 -11.38
CA SER A 24 -5.27 -13.91 -10.45
C SER A 24 -4.35 -13.81 -9.26
N VAL A 25 -4.92 -13.70 -8.05
CA VAL A 25 -4.16 -13.62 -6.81
C VAL A 25 -4.55 -14.79 -5.91
N ASP A 26 -3.57 -15.59 -5.51
CA ASP A 26 -3.71 -16.59 -4.46
C ASP A 26 -3.00 -16.07 -3.21
N VAL A 27 -3.69 -16.10 -2.07
CA VAL A 27 -3.16 -15.62 -0.78
C VAL A 27 -3.22 -16.76 0.22
N GLN A 28 -2.09 -17.08 0.85
CA GLN A 28 -1.98 -18.01 1.96
C GLN A 28 -1.64 -17.23 3.22
N VAL A 29 -2.60 -17.05 4.11
CA VAL A 29 -2.40 -16.43 5.43
C VAL A 29 -2.15 -17.52 6.46
N LYS A 30 -0.95 -17.54 7.05
CA LYS A 30 -0.55 -18.50 8.09
C LYS A 30 -0.27 -17.72 9.37
N GLY A 31 -1.27 -17.62 10.24
CA GLY A 31 -1.23 -16.73 11.38
C GLY A 31 -0.96 -15.31 10.92
N PHE A 32 0.15 -14.73 11.38
CA PHE A 32 0.49 -13.32 11.16
C PHE A 32 1.36 -13.08 9.93
N VAL A 33 1.43 -14.01 8.99
CA VAL A 33 2.22 -13.88 7.75
C VAL A 33 1.35 -14.26 6.55
N SER A 34 1.49 -13.52 5.46
CA SER A 34 0.94 -13.88 4.16
C SER A 34 2.04 -14.36 3.21
N ASP A 35 1.68 -15.32 2.37
CA ASP A 35 2.40 -15.70 1.15
C ASP A 35 1.45 -15.47 -0.02
N VAL A 36 1.85 -14.61 -0.95
CA VAL A 36 0.99 -14.13 -2.03
C VAL A 36 1.60 -14.53 -3.36
N SER A 37 0.78 -15.14 -4.23
CA SER A 37 1.12 -15.42 -5.62
C SER A 37 0.19 -14.63 -6.53
N ALA A 38 0.72 -13.57 -7.17
CA ALA A 38 -0.01 -12.72 -8.09
C ALA A 38 0.40 -13.01 -9.53
N THR A 39 -0.54 -13.49 -10.34
CA THR A 39 -0.37 -13.76 -11.78
C THR A 39 -1.16 -12.76 -12.61
N LEU A 40 -0.46 -12.06 -13.50
CA LEU A 40 -1.04 -11.09 -14.41
C LEU A 40 -0.92 -11.57 -15.85
N LYS A 41 -2.05 -11.52 -16.57
CA LYS A 41 -2.18 -12.00 -17.94
C LYS A 41 -2.28 -10.84 -18.91
N TYR A 42 -1.29 -10.73 -19.79
CA TYR A 42 -1.20 -9.72 -20.83
C TYR A 42 -1.34 -10.33 -22.21
N LYS A 43 -1.79 -9.52 -23.17
CA LYS A 43 -1.76 -9.88 -24.59
C LYS A 43 -1.17 -8.73 -25.40
N ASN A 44 -0.13 -9.02 -26.17
CA ASN A 44 0.33 -8.11 -27.20
C ASN A 44 -0.68 -8.11 -28.36
N GLU A 45 -1.41 -7.02 -28.56
CA GLU A 45 -2.35 -6.86 -29.68
C GLU A 45 -1.73 -6.16 -30.90
N GLU A 46 -0.47 -5.76 -30.80
CA GLU A 46 0.27 -5.10 -31.88
C GLU A 46 0.85 -6.12 -32.88
N GLU A 47 1.14 -5.66 -34.09
CA GLU A 47 1.75 -6.47 -35.16
C GLU A 47 3.27 -6.65 -35.00
N LYS A 48 3.88 -5.96 -34.02
CA LYS A 48 5.32 -5.95 -33.77
C LYS A 48 5.65 -6.42 -32.36
N ALA A 49 6.87 -6.92 -32.19
CA ALA A 49 7.39 -7.24 -30.88
C ALA A 49 7.53 -5.95 -30.06
N LEU A 50 7.23 -6.05 -28.76
CA LEU A 50 7.18 -4.91 -27.86
C LEU A 50 8.14 -5.11 -26.70
N GLU A 51 8.79 -4.03 -26.29
CA GLU A 51 9.39 -3.96 -24.98
C GLU A 51 8.41 -3.24 -24.06
N ALA A 52 8.26 -3.72 -22.83
CA ALA A 52 7.34 -3.11 -21.90
C ALA A 52 7.75 -3.13 -20.43
N ILE A 53 7.24 -2.17 -19.65
CA ILE A 53 7.52 -2.05 -18.22
C ILE A 53 6.24 -2.34 -17.43
N PHE A 54 6.34 -3.16 -16.41
CA PHE A 54 5.30 -3.49 -15.45
C PHE A 54 5.64 -2.89 -14.08
N VAL A 55 4.63 -2.42 -13.35
CA VAL A 55 4.81 -1.85 -12.02
C VAL A 55 3.79 -2.48 -11.08
N PHE A 56 4.26 -3.09 -9.99
CA PHE A 56 3.46 -3.76 -8.98
C PHE A 56 3.59 -3.04 -7.63
N PRO A 57 2.49 -2.52 -7.06
CA PRO A 57 2.50 -2.05 -5.68
C PRO A 57 2.53 -3.24 -4.73
N MET A 58 3.41 -3.20 -3.74
CA MET A 58 3.36 -4.10 -2.59
C MET A 58 3.61 -3.31 -1.32
N ASP A 59 3.32 -3.89 -0.17
CA ASP A 59 3.65 -3.25 1.10
C ASP A 59 5.18 -3.11 1.23
N GLU A 60 5.67 -2.06 1.89
CA GLU A 60 7.11 -1.82 2.04
C GLU A 60 7.81 -2.92 2.86
N ASP A 61 7.05 -3.62 3.70
CA ASP A 61 7.54 -4.76 4.49
C ASP A 61 7.43 -6.10 3.73
N SER A 62 7.10 -6.07 2.43
CA SER A 62 7.01 -7.27 1.59
C SER A 62 8.38 -7.69 1.05
N ALA A 63 8.63 -9.01 1.02
CA ALA A 63 9.82 -9.59 0.41
C ALA A 63 9.45 -10.46 -0.80
N VAL A 64 9.86 -10.04 -2.01
CA VAL A 64 9.73 -10.85 -3.23
C VAL A 64 10.76 -11.97 -3.21
N TYR A 65 10.30 -13.20 -3.39
CA TYR A 65 11.18 -14.38 -3.43
C TYR A 65 11.10 -15.17 -4.73
N SER A 66 10.10 -14.91 -5.58
CA SER A 66 9.96 -15.58 -6.88
C SER A 66 9.38 -14.67 -7.93
N PHE A 67 9.93 -14.74 -9.13
CA PHE A 67 9.39 -14.12 -10.33
C PHE A 67 9.48 -15.09 -11.50
N GLU A 68 8.36 -15.28 -12.19
CA GLU A 68 8.25 -16.17 -13.33
C GLU A 68 7.49 -15.46 -14.46
N ALA A 69 7.93 -15.66 -15.70
CA ALA A 69 7.23 -15.17 -16.88
C ALA A 69 7.04 -16.30 -17.88
N THR A 70 5.79 -16.60 -18.24
CA THR A 70 5.45 -17.60 -19.24
C THR A 70 5.05 -16.93 -20.55
N ILE A 71 5.82 -17.21 -21.61
CA ILE A 71 5.59 -16.74 -22.99
C ILE A 71 5.65 -17.94 -23.92
N GLU A 72 4.65 -18.09 -24.80
CA GLU A 72 4.65 -19.15 -25.83
C GLU A 72 4.84 -20.57 -25.24
N GLY A 73 4.34 -20.80 -24.02
CA GLY A 73 4.49 -22.07 -23.29
C GLY A 73 5.89 -22.32 -22.69
N LYS A 74 6.81 -21.35 -22.79
CA LYS A 74 8.11 -21.37 -22.11
C LYS A 74 8.03 -20.52 -20.85
N THR A 75 8.44 -21.09 -19.72
CA THR A 75 8.56 -20.36 -18.46
C THR A 75 9.99 -19.92 -18.25
N ILE A 76 10.17 -18.62 -18.04
CA ILE A 76 11.42 -17.96 -17.68
C ILE A 76 11.34 -17.70 -16.18
N VAL A 77 12.28 -18.27 -15.44
CA VAL A 77 12.39 -18.10 -13.98
C VAL A 77 13.49 -17.09 -13.70
N ALA A 78 13.20 -16.09 -12.88
CA ALA A 78 14.21 -15.10 -12.50
C ALA A 78 15.32 -15.73 -11.66
N ASP A 79 16.55 -15.30 -11.94
CA ASP A 79 17.73 -15.59 -11.14
C ASP A 79 18.09 -14.32 -10.36
N LEU A 80 18.24 -14.43 -9.05
CA LEU A 80 18.52 -13.28 -8.18
C LEU A 80 19.99 -12.89 -8.32
N GLN A 81 20.23 -11.63 -8.71
CA GLN A 81 21.57 -11.11 -8.94
C GLN A 81 21.76 -9.75 -8.27
N GLU A 82 23.03 -9.37 -8.05
CA GLU A 82 23.35 -7.99 -7.65
C GLU A 82 22.87 -7.02 -8.74
N LYS A 83 22.34 -5.87 -8.31
CA LYS A 83 21.60 -4.95 -9.18
C LYS A 83 22.35 -4.59 -10.47
N LYS A 84 23.63 -4.21 -10.39
CA LYS A 84 24.42 -3.83 -11.58
C LYS A 84 24.63 -4.99 -12.52
N GLN A 85 24.82 -6.20 -11.98
CA GLN A 85 24.96 -7.41 -12.78
C GLN A 85 23.64 -7.80 -13.47
N ALA A 86 22.50 -7.64 -12.78
CA ALA A 86 21.17 -7.89 -13.34
C ALA A 86 20.88 -6.96 -14.53
N HIS A 87 21.13 -5.65 -14.39
CA HIS A 87 20.98 -4.68 -15.49
C HIS A 87 21.85 -5.04 -16.70
N LYS A 88 23.14 -5.31 -16.47
CA LYS A 88 24.05 -5.68 -17.56
C LYS A 88 23.56 -6.93 -18.31
N THR A 89 23.13 -7.95 -17.57
CA THR A 89 22.62 -9.20 -18.15
C THR A 89 21.35 -8.96 -18.98
N TYR A 90 20.45 -8.09 -18.51
CA TYR A 90 19.27 -7.67 -19.24
C TYR A 90 19.64 -6.94 -20.53
N ASP A 91 20.46 -5.89 -20.45
CA ASP A 91 20.86 -5.08 -21.61
C ASP A 91 21.56 -5.92 -22.70
N ASP A 92 22.49 -6.79 -22.31
CA ASP A 92 23.17 -7.71 -23.22
C ASP A 92 22.17 -8.64 -23.92
N ALA A 93 21.15 -9.13 -23.21
CA ALA A 93 20.11 -9.99 -23.77
C ALA A 93 19.21 -9.24 -24.77
N ILE A 94 18.81 -8.00 -24.45
CA ILE A 94 18.02 -7.14 -25.35
C ILE A 94 18.82 -6.80 -26.61
N HIS A 95 20.10 -6.43 -26.48
CA HIS A 95 20.98 -6.16 -27.62
C HIS A 95 21.13 -7.36 -28.56
N LEU A 96 21.06 -8.58 -28.03
CA LEU A 96 21.08 -9.82 -28.81
C LEU A 96 19.70 -10.23 -29.36
N GLY A 97 18.67 -9.40 -29.16
CA GLY A 97 17.29 -9.68 -29.59
C GLY A 97 16.63 -10.84 -28.85
N ARG A 98 17.12 -11.18 -27.65
CA ARG A 98 16.54 -12.25 -26.81
C ARG A 98 15.35 -11.72 -26.00
N GLN A 99 14.49 -12.63 -25.57
CA GLN A 99 13.49 -12.34 -24.55
C GLN A 99 14.20 -12.26 -23.19
N ALA A 100 13.97 -11.19 -22.45
CA ALA A 100 14.60 -10.95 -21.16
C ALA A 100 13.62 -10.26 -20.21
N PHE A 101 13.81 -10.51 -18.91
CA PHE A 101 12.98 -9.94 -17.85
C PHE A 101 13.90 -9.43 -16.74
N LEU A 102 13.57 -8.28 -16.18
CA LEU A 102 14.29 -7.70 -15.05
C LEU A 102 13.27 -7.17 -14.05
N LEU A 103 13.22 -7.78 -12.86
CA LEU A 103 12.45 -7.27 -11.73
C LEU A 103 13.40 -6.56 -10.76
N GLU A 104 13.05 -5.35 -10.34
CA GLU A 104 13.80 -4.59 -9.34
C GLU A 104 12.89 -3.76 -8.43
N GLU A 105 13.33 -3.57 -7.21
CA GLU A 105 12.78 -2.58 -6.28
C GLU A 105 13.16 -1.16 -6.75
N ASN A 106 12.22 -0.24 -6.69
CA ASN A 106 12.44 1.15 -7.08
C ASN A 106 13.33 1.87 -6.05
N GLU A 107 14.38 2.56 -6.51
CA GLU A 107 15.32 3.27 -5.61
C GLU A 107 14.68 4.39 -4.79
N ASP A 108 13.62 4.99 -5.31
CA ASP A 108 12.93 6.11 -4.68
C ASP A 108 11.71 5.66 -3.86
N SER A 109 11.33 4.38 -3.90
CA SER A 109 10.09 3.86 -3.28
C SER A 109 10.13 2.34 -3.09
N SER A 110 10.36 1.89 -1.85
CA SER A 110 10.44 0.46 -1.47
C SER A 110 9.16 -0.34 -1.67
N ASP A 111 8.00 0.32 -1.70
CA ASP A 111 6.68 -0.28 -1.94
C ASP A 111 6.36 -0.50 -3.43
N VAL A 112 7.33 -0.22 -4.33
CA VAL A 112 7.13 -0.31 -5.79
C VAL A 112 8.17 -1.21 -6.43
N PHE A 113 7.70 -2.32 -7.00
CA PHE A 113 8.53 -3.19 -7.83
C PHE A 113 8.26 -2.95 -9.31
N THR A 114 9.34 -2.86 -10.08
CA THR A 114 9.30 -2.62 -11.53
C THR A 114 9.83 -3.85 -12.26
N CYS A 115 9.05 -4.39 -13.19
CA CYS A 115 9.47 -5.47 -14.06
C CYS A 115 9.57 -4.99 -15.51
N SER A 116 10.78 -4.97 -16.06
CA SER A 116 11.01 -4.77 -17.50
C SER A 116 10.84 -6.09 -18.25
N VAL A 117 10.08 -6.06 -19.35
CA VAL A 117 9.73 -7.18 -20.22
C VAL A 117 10.25 -6.89 -21.62
N GLY A 118 11.31 -7.59 -22.01
CA GLY A 118 11.96 -7.47 -23.30
C GLY A 118 11.38 -8.37 -24.37
N ASN A 119 11.10 -7.81 -25.55
CA ASN A 119 10.82 -8.55 -26.79
C ASN A 119 9.58 -9.48 -26.72
N LEU A 120 8.46 -8.96 -26.21
CA LEU A 120 7.16 -9.61 -26.19
C LEU A 120 6.61 -9.78 -27.63
N PRO A 121 6.42 -11.01 -28.15
CA PRO A 121 6.06 -11.20 -29.56
C PRO A 121 4.63 -10.73 -29.91
N PRO A 122 4.36 -10.39 -31.18
CA PRO A 122 3.02 -10.03 -31.68
C PRO A 122 1.96 -11.09 -31.37
N SER A 123 0.75 -10.67 -31.02
CA SER A 123 -0.42 -11.54 -30.78
C SER A 123 -0.27 -12.60 -29.67
N GLN A 124 0.86 -12.62 -28.95
CA GLN A 124 1.13 -13.59 -27.90
C GLN A 124 0.57 -13.15 -26.55
N VAL A 125 0.24 -14.15 -25.75
CA VAL A 125 -0.18 -14.00 -24.35
C VAL A 125 1.03 -14.24 -23.45
N THR A 126 1.15 -13.42 -22.43
CA THR A 126 2.19 -13.53 -21.41
C THR A 126 1.56 -13.54 -20.03
N GLU A 127 2.00 -14.48 -19.22
CA GLU A 127 1.61 -14.58 -17.81
C GLU A 127 2.85 -14.27 -16.97
N VAL A 128 2.74 -13.23 -16.15
CA VAL A 128 3.80 -12.81 -15.22
C VAL A 128 3.32 -13.16 -13.81
N THR A 129 4.09 -13.96 -13.09
CA THR A 129 3.79 -14.38 -11.73
C THR A 129 4.85 -13.85 -10.78
N ILE A 130 4.40 -13.11 -9.77
CA ILE A 130 5.23 -12.61 -8.67
C ILE A 130 4.78 -13.31 -7.39
N LYS A 131 5.75 -13.82 -6.62
CA LYS A 131 5.48 -14.34 -5.28
C LYS A 131 6.26 -13.58 -4.22
N TYR A 132 5.57 -13.20 -3.16
CA TYR A 132 6.13 -12.43 -2.07
C TYR A 132 5.50 -12.83 -0.74
N VAL A 133 6.24 -12.59 0.34
CA VAL A 133 5.76 -12.76 1.71
C VAL A 133 5.67 -11.43 2.43
N GLN A 134 4.77 -11.32 3.40
CA GLN A 134 4.61 -10.11 4.22
C GLN A 134 4.18 -10.50 5.65
N GLU A 135 4.73 -9.81 6.65
CA GLU A 135 4.18 -9.83 8.01
C GLU A 135 2.88 -8.99 8.06
N LEU A 136 1.82 -9.54 8.67
CA LEU A 136 0.52 -8.92 8.73
C LEU A 136 0.34 -8.16 10.05
N PRO A 137 0.00 -6.85 10.01
CA PRO A 137 -0.23 -6.09 11.23
C PRO A 137 -1.49 -6.56 11.96
N VAL A 138 -1.45 -6.42 13.29
CA VAL A 138 -2.60 -6.65 14.17
C VAL A 138 -3.18 -5.30 14.57
N GLU A 139 -4.44 -5.08 14.19
CA GLU A 139 -5.20 -3.88 14.49
C GLU A 139 -5.56 -3.79 15.97
N ALA A 140 -5.93 -2.59 16.42
CA ALA A 140 -6.28 -2.33 17.82
C ALA A 140 -7.47 -3.15 18.34
N ASP A 141 -8.36 -3.61 17.46
CA ASP A 141 -9.48 -4.49 17.79
C ASP A 141 -9.13 -5.99 17.71
N GLY A 142 -7.86 -6.31 17.43
CA GLY A 142 -7.34 -7.67 17.30
C GLY A 142 -7.50 -8.30 15.91
N ALA A 143 -7.89 -7.54 14.89
CA ALA A 143 -7.92 -8.05 13.52
C ALA A 143 -6.51 -8.17 12.93
N VAL A 144 -6.19 -9.30 12.30
CA VAL A 144 -5.02 -9.44 11.44
C VAL A 144 -5.40 -8.93 10.05
N ARG A 145 -4.71 -7.90 9.57
CA ARG A 145 -5.07 -7.19 8.34
C ARG A 145 -4.17 -7.57 7.17
N PHE A 146 -4.78 -8.09 6.11
CA PHE A 146 -4.16 -8.21 4.79
C PHE A 146 -4.75 -7.17 3.84
N VAL A 147 -3.90 -6.52 3.03
CA VAL A 147 -4.33 -5.58 1.99
C VAL A 147 -3.67 -5.97 0.67
N LEU A 148 -4.49 -6.17 -0.35
CA LEU A 148 -4.05 -6.18 -1.75
C LEU A 148 -4.29 -4.78 -2.33
N PRO A 149 -3.24 -3.99 -2.62
CA PRO A 149 -3.40 -2.65 -3.18
C PRO A 149 -4.02 -2.70 -4.58
N SER A 150 -5.00 -1.83 -4.85
CA SER A 150 -5.66 -1.77 -6.16
C SER A 150 -5.06 -0.75 -7.12
N ILE A 151 -4.44 0.32 -6.62
CA ILE A 151 -3.94 1.40 -7.49
C ILE A 151 -2.68 2.03 -6.88
N LEU A 152 -1.60 2.10 -7.69
CA LEU A 152 -0.41 2.92 -7.41
C LEU A 152 -0.81 4.40 -7.32
N ASN A 153 -0.77 4.98 -6.12
CA ASN A 153 -1.11 6.38 -5.91
C ASN A 153 0.11 7.30 -6.14
N PRO A 154 -0.11 8.54 -6.64
CA PRO A 154 0.92 9.56 -6.69
C PRO A 154 1.49 9.87 -5.30
N ARG A 155 2.83 9.76 -5.13
CA ARG A 155 3.56 10.28 -3.98
C ARG A 155 4.06 11.70 -4.23
N TYR A 156 4.05 12.54 -3.20
CA TYR A 156 4.61 13.89 -3.23
C TYR A 156 6.13 13.81 -3.43
N THR A 157 6.66 14.63 -4.34
CA THR A 157 8.11 14.80 -4.54
C THR A 157 8.43 16.27 -4.33
N ALA A 158 9.44 16.55 -3.50
CA ALA A 158 9.94 17.91 -3.31
C ALA A 158 10.50 18.44 -4.63
N THR A 159 10.38 19.75 -4.85
CA THR A 159 10.59 20.42 -6.14
C THR A 159 12.01 20.36 -6.71
N ASP A 160 12.98 19.80 -5.97
CA ASP A 160 14.40 19.73 -6.37
C ASP A 160 14.84 18.41 -7.04
N HIS A 161 13.99 17.37 -7.07
CA HIS A 161 14.32 16.10 -7.74
C HIS A 161 13.43 15.88 -8.97
N ASN A 162 13.95 16.30 -10.13
CA ASN A 162 13.39 15.92 -11.43
C ASN A 162 13.58 14.41 -11.64
N LEU A 163 12.55 13.62 -11.33
CA LEU A 163 12.12 12.35 -11.96
C LEU A 163 11.18 11.61 -10.98
N SER A 164 9.92 12.03 -10.87
CA SER A 164 8.93 11.24 -10.13
C SER A 164 8.32 10.16 -11.03
N VAL A 165 8.33 8.91 -10.55
CA VAL A 165 7.66 7.77 -11.19
C VAL A 165 6.13 7.84 -11.03
N THR A 166 5.64 8.65 -10.08
CA THR A 166 4.23 8.67 -9.66
C THR A 166 3.52 10.03 -9.75
N ALA A 167 4.22 11.16 -9.86
CA ALA A 167 3.64 12.52 -9.76
C ALA A 167 2.79 12.99 -10.96
N SER A 168 2.46 12.12 -11.91
CA SER A 168 1.60 12.50 -13.04
C SER A 168 0.88 11.26 -13.56
N ARG A 169 -0.24 10.86 -12.98
CA ARG A 169 -0.98 9.70 -13.49
C ARG A 169 -2.46 10.00 -13.66
N PRO A 170 -3.04 9.77 -14.86
CA PRO A 170 -4.48 9.81 -15.02
C PRO A 170 -5.10 8.59 -14.33
N LEU A 171 -6.11 8.85 -13.50
CA LEU A 171 -7.07 7.84 -13.04
C LEU A 171 -7.57 7.07 -14.27
N VAL A 172 -7.53 5.73 -14.25
CA VAL A 172 -8.33 4.96 -15.20
C VAL A 172 -9.78 5.37 -14.94
N PRO A 173 -10.53 5.89 -15.93
CA PRO A 173 -11.94 6.21 -15.72
C PRO A 173 -12.65 4.96 -15.20
N ILE A 174 -13.56 5.12 -14.23
CA ILE A 174 -14.39 4.06 -13.64
C ILE A 174 -15.43 3.59 -14.70
N GLY A 175 -14.94 3.14 -15.85
CA GLY A 175 -15.69 2.50 -16.93
C GLY A 175 -15.52 0.98 -16.87
N ASP A 176 -15.87 0.28 -17.95
CA ASP A 176 -15.64 -1.16 -18.08
C ASP A 176 -14.13 -1.43 -18.13
N ILE A 177 -13.57 -1.82 -16.99
CA ILE A 177 -12.19 -2.24 -16.86
C ILE A 177 -12.00 -3.48 -17.75
N PRO A 178 -11.06 -3.49 -18.71
CA PRO A 178 -10.97 -4.54 -19.74
C PRO A 178 -10.33 -5.85 -19.26
N TYR A 179 -10.21 -6.04 -17.94
CA TYR A 179 -9.59 -7.20 -17.32
C TYR A 179 -10.42 -7.71 -16.15
N THR A 180 -10.31 -9.01 -15.91
CA THR A 180 -10.90 -9.67 -14.74
C THR A 180 -9.94 -9.68 -13.56
N LEU A 181 -10.49 -9.73 -12.34
CA LEU A 181 -9.74 -10.04 -11.13
C LEU A 181 -10.37 -11.25 -10.47
N SER A 182 -9.55 -12.25 -10.17
CA SER A 182 -9.89 -13.32 -9.23
C SER A 182 -8.92 -13.28 -8.06
N LEU A 183 -9.46 -13.30 -6.84
CA LEU A 183 -8.66 -13.48 -5.64
C LEU A 183 -9.23 -14.66 -4.85
N SER A 184 -8.35 -15.56 -4.42
CA SER A 184 -8.66 -16.59 -3.44
C SER A 184 -7.71 -16.46 -2.26
N ALA A 185 -8.27 -16.52 -1.06
CA ALA A 185 -7.48 -16.45 0.17
C ALA A 185 -7.78 -17.66 1.05
N HIS A 186 -6.70 -18.28 1.49
CA HIS A 186 -6.66 -19.44 2.36
C HIS A 186 -6.04 -19.02 3.68
N PHE A 187 -6.68 -19.36 4.79
CA PHE A 187 -6.28 -18.96 6.13
C PHE A 187 -5.97 -20.19 6.95
N GLN A 188 -4.91 -20.12 7.75
CA GLN A 188 -4.50 -21.12 8.72
C GLN A 188 -4.13 -20.42 10.03
N SER A 189 -4.62 -20.94 11.16
CA SER A 189 -4.37 -20.39 12.50
C SER A 189 -4.24 -21.50 13.53
N ALA A 190 -3.34 -21.36 14.50
CA ALA A 190 -3.18 -22.32 15.59
C ALA A 190 -4.33 -22.29 16.61
N TYR A 191 -5.08 -21.18 16.69
CA TYR A 191 -6.05 -20.94 17.77
C TYR A 191 -7.48 -20.70 17.29
N GLY A 192 -7.79 -21.08 16.05
CA GLY A 192 -9.12 -20.94 15.46
C GLY A 192 -9.39 -19.56 14.88
N ILE A 193 -10.23 -19.53 13.84
CA ILE A 193 -10.65 -18.35 13.10
C ILE A 193 -12.11 -18.06 13.51
N ALA A 194 -12.33 -16.91 14.15
CA ALA A 194 -13.64 -16.51 14.63
C ALA A 194 -14.51 -15.93 13.50
N LYS A 195 -13.93 -15.05 12.67
CA LYS A 195 -14.56 -14.47 11.48
C LYS A 195 -13.52 -13.88 10.53
N ILE A 196 -13.91 -13.77 9.27
CA ILE A 196 -13.19 -13.02 8.23
C ILE A 196 -14.14 -11.96 7.69
N VAL A 197 -13.69 -10.72 7.62
CA VAL A 197 -14.44 -9.57 7.11
C VAL A 197 -13.65 -8.96 5.95
N SER A 198 -14.36 -8.42 4.97
CA SER A 198 -13.74 -7.71 3.86
C SER A 198 -14.46 -6.38 3.62
N ASN A 199 -13.73 -5.40 3.11
CA ASN A 199 -14.30 -4.16 2.59
C ASN A 199 -14.94 -4.33 1.20
N CYS A 200 -14.83 -5.53 0.63
CA CYS A 200 -15.36 -5.95 -0.65
C CYS A 200 -16.31 -7.14 -0.48
N ASP A 201 -17.14 -7.40 -1.49
CA ASP A 201 -17.96 -8.61 -1.52
C ASP A 201 -17.06 -9.84 -1.63
N ILE A 202 -17.26 -10.82 -0.74
CA ILE A 202 -16.55 -12.10 -0.72
C ILE A 202 -17.55 -13.24 -0.66
N SER A 203 -17.11 -14.44 -1.06
CA SER A 203 -17.86 -15.67 -0.82
C SER A 203 -18.08 -15.89 0.68
N PRO A 204 -19.11 -16.66 1.08
CA PRO A 204 -19.22 -17.12 2.46
C PRO A 204 -17.92 -17.77 2.93
N VAL A 205 -17.58 -17.57 4.20
CA VAL A 205 -16.39 -18.17 4.80
C VAL A 205 -16.57 -19.68 4.89
N GLU A 206 -15.73 -20.42 4.19
CA GLU A 206 -15.72 -21.88 4.18
C GLU A 206 -14.65 -22.40 5.14
N TYR A 207 -15.06 -22.91 6.31
CA TYR A 207 -14.15 -23.58 7.22
C TYR A 207 -13.86 -25.00 6.72
N THR A 208 -12.58 -25.33 6.57
CA THR A 208 -12.16 -26.62 5.99
C THR A 208 -11.86 -27.69 7.05
N ASP A 209 -11.90 -27.32 8.32
CA ASP A 209 -11.69 -28.21 9.47
C ASP A 209 -12.74 -27.97 10.59
N PRO A 210 -13.03 -28.99 11.43
CA PRO A 210 -14.02 -28.87 12.50
C PRO A 210 -13.68 -27.81 13.56
N ASP A 211 -12.39 -27.62 13.83
CA ASP A 211 -11.89 -26.71 14.87
C ASP A 211 -11.75 -25.26 14.35
N LYS A 212 -12.12 -25.02 13.08
CA LYS A 212 -12.04 -23.72 12.41
C LYS A 212 -10.64 -23.11 12.39
N THR A 213 -9.61 -23.95 12.39
CA THR A 213 -8.21 -23.54 12.25
C THR A 213 -7.84 -23.22 10.81
N ALA A 214 -8.66 -23.63 9.84
CA ALA A 214 -8.47 -23.35 8.43
C ALA A 214 -9.77 -22.85 7.77
N ALA A 215 -9.63 -21.82 6.94
CA ALA A 215 -10.76 -21.22 6.23
C ALA A 215 -10.37 -20.79 4.82
N LYS A 216 -11.37 -20.68 3.95
CA LYS A 216 -11.23 -20.17 2.59
C LYS A 216 -12.28 -19.10 2.29
N VAL A 217 -11.86 -18.06 1.57
CA VAL A 217 -12.75 -17.07 0.95
C VAL A 217 -12.28 -16.79 -0.47
N SER A 218 -13.19 -16.36 -1.33
CA SER A 218 -12.85 -15.82 -2.64
C SER A 218 -13.53 -14.47 -2.84
N LEU A 219 -12.89 -13.57 -3.57
CA LEU A 219 -13.49 -12.29 -3.94
C LEU A 219 -14.72 -12.52 -4.83
N GLY A 220 -15.78 -11.75 -4.59
CA GLY A 220 -17.01 -11.80 -5.36
C GLY A 220 -16.78 -11.46 -6.84
N GLU A 221 -17.58 -12.09 -7.71
CA GLU A 221 -17.51 -11.82 -9.15
C GLU A 221 -17.81 -10.35 -9.48
N GLY A 222 -17.10 -9.80 -10.46
CA GLY A 222 -17.35 -8.44 -10.95
C GLY A 222 -16.79 -7.32 -10.07
N HIS A 223 -15.90 -7.64 -9.13
CA HIS A 223 -15.17 -6.62 -8.36
C HIS A 223 -14.47 -5.64 -9.31
N LYS A 224 -14.80 -4.36 -9.17
CA LYS A 224 -14.16 -3.26 -9.88
C LYS A 224 -12.98 -2.84 -9.03
N PHE A 225 -11.77 -2.85 -9.58
CA PHE A 225 -10.50 -2.51 -8.91
C PHE A 225 -10.42 -1.00 -8.58
N ASP A 226 -11.44 -0.49 -7.90
CA ASP A 226 -11.67 0.93 -7.57
C ASP A 226 -11.19 1.29 -6.16
N ARG A 227 -10.81 0.29 -5.37
CA ARG A 227 -10.30 0.37 -3.99
C ARG A 227 -9.47 -0.86 -3.66
N ASP A 228 -8.60 -0.74 -2.66
CA ASP A 228 -7.78 -1.85 -2.19
C ASP A 228 -8.68 -2.97 -1.64
N VAL A 229 -8.29 -4.23 -1.84
CA VAL A 229 -9.00 -5.37 -1.25
C VAL A 229 -8.42 -5.63 0.13
N GLU A 230 -9.22 -5.38 1.16
CA GLU A 230 -8.84 -5.60 2.55
C GLU A 230 -9.53 -6.86 3.09
N LEU A 231 -8.76 -7.71 3.77
CA LEU A 231 -9.24 -8.88 4.51
C LEU A 231 -8.82 -8.75 5.97
N LEU A 232 -9.81 -8.64 6.85
CA LEU A 232 -9.64 -8.58 8.31
C LEU A 232 -9.99 -9.94 8.91
N THR A 233 -8.99 -10.62 9.45
CA THR A 233 -9.14 -11.94 10.07
C THR A 233 -9.09 -11.83 11.58
N TYR A 234 -10.14 -12.31 12.25
CA TYR A 234 -10.20 -12.31 13.71
C TYR A 234 -9.94 -13.72 14.21
N TYR A 235 -8.84 -13.92 14.92
CA TYR A 235 -8.56 -15.18 15.62
C TYR A 235 -9.28 -15.24 16.95
N THR A 236 -9.66 -16.45 17.38
CA THR A 236 -10.35 -16.64 18.67
C THR A 236 -9.46 -16.25 19.84
N GLU A 237 -8.15 -16.49 19.76
CA GLU A 237 -7.16 -16.16 20.79
C GLU A 237 -5.99 -15.37 20.20
N VAL A 238 -6.25 -14.24 19.54
CA VAL A 238 -5.22 -13.44 18.84
C VAL A 238 -4.04 -13.00 19.74
N TYR A 239 -4.30 -12.77 21.03
CA TYR A 239 -3.31 -12.29 21.98
C TYR A 239 -2.48 -13.42 22.62
N ARG A 240 -2.78 -14.68 22.29
CA ARG A 240 -2.01 -15.81 22.79
C ARG A 240 -0.68 -15.89 22.02
N PRO A 241 0.47 -16.02 22.72
CA PRO A 241 1.76 -16.21 22.08
C PRO A 241 1.71 -17.31 21.02
N PHE A 242 2.23 -17.02 19.85
CA PHE A 242 2.25 -17.94 18.72
C PHE A 242 3.70 -18.26 18.35
N VAL A 243 3.97 -19.53 18.05
CA VAL A 243 5.27 -19.98 17.58
C VAL A 243 5.08 -20.72 16.27
N ALA A 244 5.73 -20.24 15.21
CA ALA A 244 5.89 -20.96 13.96
C ALA A 244 7.30 -21.52 13.87
N VAL A 245 7.43 -22.72 13.33
CA VAL A 245 8.71 -23.37 13.06
C VAL A 245 8.71 -23.77 11.59
N GLU A 246 9.65 -23.23 10.83
CA GLU A 246 9.93 -23.67 9.47
C GLU A 246 11.17 -24.56 9.51
N VAL A 247 11.02 -25.80 9.03
CA VAL A 247 12.13 -26.73 8.94
C VAL A 247 12.96 -26.35 7.73
N GLY A 248 14.27 -26.21 7.91
CA GLY A 248 15.19 -25.93 6.81
C GLY A 248 15.09 -26.97 5.68
N LEU A 249 15.39 -26.54 4.46
CA LEU A 249 15.42 -27.41 3.29
C LEU A 249 16.46 -28.51 3.45
N SER A 250 16.19 -29.65 2.83
CA SER A 250 17.12 -30.78 2.84
C SER A 250 18.49 -30.35 2.30
N PRO A 251 19.61 -30.68 2.96
CA PRO A 251 20.95 -30.29 2.52
C PRO A 251 21.32 -30.75 1.10
N GLU A 252 20.61 -31.75 0.56
CA GLU A 252 20.77 -32.24 -0.81
C GLU A 252 20.22 -31.27 -1.87
N LEU A 253 19.31 -30.37 -1.49
CA LEU A 253 18.62 -29.43 -2.38
C LEU A 253 19.24 -28.03 -2.37
N VAL A 254 20.19 -27.76 -1.48
CA VAL A 254 20.77 -26.43 -1.29
C VAL A 254 22.30 -26.49 -1.25
N ALA A 255 22.95 -25.38 -1.61
CA ALA A 255 24.41 -25.31 -1.57
C ALA A 255 24.93 -25.52 -0.13
N PRO A 256 26.10 -26.17 0.04
CA PRO A 256 26.71 -26.35 1.35
C PRO A 256 26.90 -25.01 2.08
N GLY A 257 26.43 -24.91 3.32
CA GLY A 257 26.47 -23.68 4.12
C GLY A 257 25.37 -22.67 3.80
N SER A 258 24.35 -23.05 3.03
CA SER A 258 23.17 -22.21 2.80
C SER A 258 22.31 -22.10 4.05
N PHE A 259 21.98 -20.86 4.43
CA PHE A 259 21.02 -20.54 5.50
C PHE A 259 19.65 -21.22 5.30
N MET A 260 19.28 -21.54 4.06
CA MET A 260 18.02 -22.23 3.75
C MET A 260 17.92 -23.63 4.37
N SER A 261 19.03 -24.23 4.81
CA SER A 261 19.03 -25.52 5.52
C SER A 261 18.87 -25.41 7.04
N ASP A 262 18.97 -24.19 7.58
CA ASP A 262 18.82 -23.95 9.01
C ASP A 262 17.33 -23.90 9.39
N PRO A 263 16.92 -24.51 10.52
CA PRO A 263 15.57 -24.35 11.03
C PRO A 263 15.36 -22.93 11.54
N VAL A 264 14.22 -22.34 11.22
CA VAL A 264 13.86 -20.98 11.66
C VAL A 264 12.65 -21.05 12.59
N VAL A 265 12.69 -20.28 13.67
CA VAL A 265 11.59 -20.15 14.63
C VAL A 265 11.15 -18.69 14.67
N MET A 266 9.87 -18.46 14.47
CA MET A 266 9.23 -17.15 14.64
C MET A 266 8.35 -17.18 15.88
N LEU A 267 8.60 -16.26 16.82
CA LEU A 267 7.80 -16.07 18.03
C LEU A 267 7.03 -14.75 17.90
N SER A 268 5.70 -14.82 17.85
CA SER A 268 4.83 -13.66 17.80
C SER A 268 4.17 -13.43 19.17
N LEU A 269 4.34 -12.22 19.71
CA LEU A 269 3.83 -11.81 21.01
C LEU A 269 2.92 -10.59 20.84
N PHE A 270 1.60 -10.79 21.00
CA PHE A 270 0.60 -9.72 20.98
C PHE A 270 -0.03 -9.57 22.37
N PRO A 271 0.69 -9.05 23.38
CA PRO A 271 0.13 -8.91 24.71
C PRO A 271 -1.03 -7.90 24.71
N ASN A 272 -2.19 -8.29 25.21
CA ASN A 272 -3.25 -7.35 25.53
C ASN A 272 -3.03 -6.79 26.95
N PHE A 273 -2.52 -5.57 27.02
CA PHE A 273 -2.44 -4.85 28.28
C PHE A 273 -3.83 -4.31 28.62
N LEU A 274 -4.58 -5.07 29.41
CA LEU A 274 -5.84 -4.61 30.00
C LEU A 274 -5.52 -3.38 30.87
N ASN A 275 -5.96 -2.20 30.39
CA ASN A 275 -5.97 -0.87 31.04
C ASN A 275 -5.01 0.19 30.45
N PRO A 276 -5.35 0.83 29.32
CA PRO A 276 -4.79 2.13 28.92
C PRO A 276 -5.57 3.33 29.49
N GLN A 277 -6.70 3.12 30.18
CA GLN A 277 -7.66 4.18 30.51
C GLN A 277 -7.08 5.33 31.34
N GLU A 278 -5.96 5.13 32.05
CA GLU A 278 -5.32 6.18 32.85
C GLU A 278 -4.21 6.95 32.12
N GLU A 279 -3.62 6.42 31.04
CA GLU A 279 -2.51 7.10 30.32
C GLU A 279 -2.93 7.74 28.98
N VAL A 280 -3.95 7.21 28.28
CA VAL A 280 -4.40 7.74 26.98
C VAL A 280 -5.15 9.07 27.10
N THR A 281 -5.67 9.39 28.28
CA THR A 281 -6.39 10.66 28.55
C THR A 281 -5.46 11.87 28.66
N MET A 282 -4.14 11.69 28.65
CA MET A 282 -3.17 12.76 28.83
C MET A 282 -2.21 12.91 27.65
N GLY A 283 -2.70 12.85 26.41
CA GLY A 283 -1.91 13.11 25.20
C GLY A 283 -1.97 14.56 24.68
N GLU A 284 -1.02 14.93 23.83
CA GLU A 284 -1.06 16.14 22.99
C GLU A 284 -1.29 15.75 21.52
N PHE A 285 -2.37 16.25 20.91
CA PHE A 285 -2.78 15.94 19.54
C PHE A 285 -2.55 17.13 18.61
N ILE A 286 -1.65 16.99 17.64
CA ILE A 286 -1.35 18.06 16.68
C ILE A 286 -1.82 17.63 15.30
N PHE A 287 -2.73 18.42 14.71
CA PHE A 287 -3.23 18.19 13.36
C PHE A 287 -2.50 19.09 12.36
N LEU A 288 -1.80 18.52 11.38
CA LEU A 288 -1.25 19.27 10.25
C LEU A 288 -2.23 19.22 9.08
N MET A 289 -2.68 20.37 8.61
CA MET A 289 -3.65 20.52 7.54
C MET A 289 -2.96 21.12 6.31
N ASP A 290 -2.98 20.39 5.21
CA ASP A 290 -2.54 20.92 3.92
C ASP A 290 -3.50 22.03 3.46
N GLN A 291 -2.95 23.21 3.17
CA GLN A 291 -3.65 24.36 2.61
C GLN A 291 -3.00 24.80 1.29
N SER A 292 -2.29 23.89 0.61
CA SER A 292 -1.73 24.09 -0.72
C SER A 292 -2.80 24.31 -1.77
N GLY A 293 -2.42 24.86 -2.93
CA GLY A 293 -3.35 25.11 -4.04
C GLY A 293 -4.08 23.86 -4.52
N SER A 294 -3.48 22.67 -4.38
CA SER A 294 -4.08 21.39 -4.76
C SER A 294 -5.31 21.02 -3.93
N MET A 295 -5.45 21.59 -2.73
CA MET A 295 -6.62 21.42 -1.87
C MET A 295 -7.85 22.17 -2.39
N SER A 296 -7.68 23.13 -3.31
CA SER A 296 -8.80 23.78 -4.01
C SER A 296 -9.42 22.90 -5.09
N CYS A 297 -8.77 21.80 -5.47
CA CYS A 297 -9.27 20.90 -6.50
C CYS A 297 -10.49 20.10 -5.99
N PRO A 298 -11.40 19.71 -6.90
CA PRO A 298 -12.45 18.75 -6.59
C PRO A 298 -11.88 17.38 -6.16
N MET A 299 -12.61 16.68 -5.29
CA MET A 299 -12.32 15.28 -4.90
C MET A 299 -12.44 14.31 -6.08
N ARG A 300 -13.32 14.60 -7.03
CA ARG A 300 -13.58 13.78 -8.23
C ARG A 300 -13.78 14.67 -9.45
N SER A 301 -13.54 14.12 -10.64
CA SER A 301 -13.73 14.84 -11.91
C SER A 301 -15.20 15.09 -12.28
N GLU A 302 -16.15 14.63 -11.47
CA GLU A 302 -17.58 14.78 -11.69
C GLU A 302 -18.06 16.21 -11.40
N LEU A 303 -19.07 16.67 -12.16
CA LEU A 303 -19.66 17.99 -11.96
C LEU A 303 -20.33 18.06 -10.57
N GLY A 304 -19.89 18.97 -9.71
CA GLY A 304 -20.46 19.19 -8.38
C GLY A 304 -19.79 18.42 -7.23
N ALA A 305 -18.67 17.73 -7.47
CA ALA A 305 -17.90 17.10 -6.40
C ALA A 305 -17.35 18.15 -5.41
N PRO A 306 -17.34 17.87 -4.09
CA PRO A 306 -16.80 18.79 -3.09
C PRO A 306 -15.30 19.00 -3.31
N GLN A 307 -14.81 20.19 -2.92
CA GLN A 307 -13.38 20.47 -2.92
C GLN A 307 -12.67 19.64 -1.84
N ARG A 308 -11.41 19.26 -2.08
CA ARG A 308 -10.60 18.48 -1.13
C ARG A 308 -10.47 19.19 0.22
N ILE A 309 -10.33 20.51 0.21
CA ILE A 309 -10.29 21.32 1.45
C ILE A 309 -11.57 21.19 2.27
N GLU A 310 -12.75 21.08 1.63
CA GLU A 310 -14.02 20.94 2.34
C GLU A 310 -14.14 19.56 2.99
N SER A 311 -13.79 18.49 2.28
CA SER A 311 -13.74 17.15 2.87
C SER A 311 -12.71 17.03 4.00
N ALA A 312 -11.57 17.71 3.88
CA ALA A 312 -10.55 17.76 4.93
C ALA A 312 -11.05 18.52 6.17
N LYS A 313 -11.79 19.63 5.99
CA LYS A 313 -12.44 20.36 7.09
C LYS A 313 -13.46 19.49 7.82
N GLU A 314 -14.33 18.79 7.09
CA GLU A 314 -15.32 17.87 7.67
C GLU A 314 -14.65 16.77 8.49
N THR A 315 -13.59 16.17 7.95
CA THR A 315 -12.81 15.12 8.63
C THR A 315 -12.13 15.67 9.89
N LEU A 316 -11.51 16.86 9.82
CA LEU A 316 -10.88 17.48 10.98
C LEU A 316 -11.91 17.80 12.07
N ILE A 317 -13.10 18.29 11.71
CA ILE A 317 -14.17 18.55 12.68
C ILE A 317 -14.60 17.25 13.38
N LEU A 318 -14.70 16.13 12.63
CA LEU A 318 -15.01 14.82 13.21
C LEU A 318 -13.92 14.39 14.21
N LEU A 319 -12.65 14.54 13.84
CA LEU A 319 -11.50 14.20 14.70
C LEU A 319 -11.47 15.07 15.96
N LEU A 320 -11.66 16.38 15.83
CA LEU A 320 -11.71 17.31 16.97
C LEU A 320 -12.81 16.94 17.95
N LYS A 321 -14.00 16.59 17.46
CA LYS A 321 -15.13 16.15 18.31
C LYS A 321 -14.90 14.79 18.97
N SER A 322 -13.94 14.00 18.48
CA SER A 322 -13.60 12.67 18.99
C SER A 322 -12.40 12.69 19.94
N LEU A 323 -11.81 13.86 20.20
CA LEU A 323 -10.69 13.99 21.12
C LEU A 323 -11.07 13.62 22.56
N PRO A 324 -10.19 12.93 23.31
CA PRO A 324 -10.41 12.65 24.73
C PRO A 324 -10.51 13.93 25.57
N LEU A 325 -11.37 13.92 26.59
CA LEU A 325 -11.41 15.01 27.58
C LEU A 325 -10.08 15.09 28.36
N GLY A 326 -9.55 16.30 28.54
CA GLY A 326 -8.30 16.55 29.27
C GLY A 326 -7.01 16.40 28.44
N CYS A 327 -7.13 16.13 27.14
CA CYS A 327 -5.99 16.17 26.22
C CYS A 327 -5.62 17.61 25.85
N TYR A 328 -4.44 17.79 25.27
CA TYR A 328 -4.04 19.05 24.65
C TYR A 328 -4.12 18.92 23.13
N PHE A 329 -4.39 20.00 22.42
CA PHE A 329 -4.38 19.96 20.96
C PHE A 329 -3.95 21.27 20.31
N ASN A 330 -3.51 21.16 19.06
CA ASN A 330 -3.26 22.30 18.18
C ASN A 330 -3.47 21.90 16.71
N ILE A 331 -3.67 22.90 15.85
CA ILE A 331 -3.88 22.72 14.41
C ILE A 331 -2.88 23.62 13.68
N PHE A 332 -2.14 23.04 12.75
CA PHE A 332 -1.17 23.74 11.91
C PHE A 332 -1.64 23.66 10.45
N GLY A 333 -1.96 24.80 9.86
CA GLY A 333 -2.11 24.91 8.42
C GLY A 333 -0.73 25.02 7.76
N PHE A 334 -0.48 24.32 6.67
CA PHE A 334 0.79 24.43 5.94
C PHE A 334 0.62 24.43 4.42
N GLY A 335 1.60 25.03 3.75
CA GLY A 335 1.78 25.07 2.30
C GLY A 335 3.21 25.52 2.01
N SER A 336 3.45 26.56 1.21
CA SER A 336 4.76 27.22 1.13
C SER A 336 5.17 27.91 2.44
N HIS A 337 4.20 28.26 3.27
CA HIS A 337 4.38 28.78 4.62
C HIS A 337 3.43 28.03 5.56
N PHE A 338 3.62 28.15 6.88
CA PHE A 338 2.74 27.50 7.86
C PHE A 338 2.25 28.48 8.93
N ALA A 339 1.10 28.17 9.51
CA ALA A 339 0.51 28.93 10.62
C ALA A 339 -0.19 27.98 11.59
N SER A 340 -0.04 28.22 12.89
CA SER A 340 -0.79 27.50 13.91
C SER A 340 -2.05 28.25 14.30
N PHE A 341 -3.09 27.51 14.70
CA PHE A 341 -4.35 28.09 15.20
C PHE A 341 -4.18 28.69 16.60
N PHE A 342 -3.28 28.10 17.38
CA PHE A 342 -2.91 28.51 18.72
C PHE A 342 -1.39 28.64 18.81
N THR A 343 -0.90 29.61 19.58
CA THR A 343 0.54 29.85 19.77
C THR A 343 1.25 28.64 20.39
N GLU A 344 0.57 27.99 21.33
CA GLU A 344 0.95 26.72 21.96
C GLU A 344 -0.28 25.82 22.00
N SER A 345 -0.07 24.52 22.21
CA SER A 345 -1.19 23.58 22.35
C SER A 345 -2.01 23.91 23.60
N ILE A 346 -3.33 23.86 23.46
CA ILE A 346 -4.27 24.23 24.52
C ILE A 346 -5.07 23.01 24.98
N GLU A 347 -5.58 23.06 26.20
CA GLU A 347 -6.42 21.99 26.75
C GLU A 347 -7.74 21.89 25.98
N TYR A 348 -8.15 20.65 25.68
CA TYR A 348 -9.41 20.34 25.03
C TYR A 348 -10.59 20.55 25.98
N THR A 349 -11.21 21.71 25.84
CA THR A 349 -12.44 22.15 26.50
C THR A 349 -13.52 22.45 25.46
N GLN A 350 -14.78 22.55 25.89
CA GLN A 350 -15.88 22.93 24.98
C GLN A 350 -15.63 24.29 24.30
N GLU A 351 -15.14 25.29 25.03
CA GLU A 351 -14.83 26.63 24.49
C GLU A 351 -13.72 26.57 23.43
N SER A 352 -12.61 25.89 23.75
CA SER A 352 -11.50 25.72 22.81
C SER A 352 -11.90 24.93 21.56
N MET A 353 -12.80 23.96 21.69
CA MET A 353 -13.31 23.16 20.59
C MET A 353 -14.20 24.00 19.68
N GLU A 354 -15.10 24.80 20.25
CA GLU A 354 -15.95 25.73 19.48
C GLU A 354 -15.10 26.78 18.74
N GLU A 355 -14.06 27.32 19.38
CA GLU A 355 -13.11 28.24 18.74
C GLU A 355 -12.36 27.56 17.59
N ALA A 356 -11.85 26.35 17.81
CA ALA A 356 -11.15 25.58 16.80
C ALA A 356 -12.07 25.28 15.62
N VAL A 357 -13.28 24.76 15.85
CA VAL A 357 -14.26 24.45 14.79
C VAL A 357 -14.59 25.69 13.96
N LYS A 358 -14.76 26.87 14.59
CA LYS A 358 -14.98 28.12 13.86
C LYS A 358 -13.80 28.44 12.93
N LYS A 359 -12.56 28.41 13.45
CA LYS A 359 -11.36 28.62 12.62
C LYS A 359 -11.23 27.57 11.50
N VAL A 360 -11.59 26.31 11.77
CA VAL A 360 -11.59 25.23 10.77
C VAL A 360 -12.57 25.53 9.65
N THR A 361 -13.79 25.98 9.97
CA THR A 361 -14.79 26.33 8.94
C THR A 361 -14.35 27.46 8.01
N GLU A 362 -13.48 28.35 8.50
CA GLU A 362 -12.92 29.47 7.74
C GLU A 362 -11.67 29.09 6.92
N MET A 363 -11.12 27.88 7.08
CA MET A 363 -9.92 27.44 6.34
C MET A 363 -10.14 27.43 4.84
N ARG A 364 -9.09 27.85 4.11
CA ARG A 364 -9.02 27.86 2.65
C ARG A 364 -7.64 27.40 2.19
N ALA A 365 -7.58 26.89 0.96
CA ALA A 365 -6.36 26.43 0.31
C ALA A 365 -5.53 27.60 -0.25
N VAL A 366 -4.94 28.41 0.64
CA VAL A 366 -4.28 29.69 0.30
C VAL A 366 -2.77 29.73 0.53
N PHE A 367 -2.16 28.64 1.01
CA PHE A 367 -0.75 28.65 1.41
C PHE A 367 0.22 28.28 0.28
N GLY A 368 -0.26 28.06 -0.95
CA GLY A 368 0.60 27.91 -2.13
C GLY A 368 1.10 26.48 -2.34
N GLY A 369 2.40 26.25 -2.23
CA GLY A 369 3.05 24.93 -2.35
C GLY A 369 2.72 23.99 -1.17
N THR A 370 3.50 22.92 -0.99
CA THR A 370 3.23 21.86 0.00
C THR A 370 4.50 21.52 0.79
N GLU A 371 5.00 22.47 1.59
CA GLU A 371 6.25 22.32 2.35
C GLU A 371 5.98 21.88 3.80
N ILE A 372 6.03 20.57 4.06
CA ILE A 372 5.70 20.00 5.38
C ILE A 372 6.88 20.02 6.37
N LEU A 373 8.12 20.17 5.89
CA LEU A 373 9.31 20.03 6.75
C LEU A 373 9.37 21.12 7.84
N LEU A 374 9.15 22.38 7.47
CA LEU A 374 9.20 23.52 8.39
C LEU A 374 8.18 23.43 9.55
N PRO A 375 6.88 23.15 9.32
CA PRO A 375 5.93 22.98 10.42
C PRO A 375 6.30 21.78 11.30
N LEU A 376 6.79 20.66 10.75
CA LEU A 376 7.23 19.53 11.56
C LEU A 376 8.42 19.89 12.45
N MET A 377 9.45 20.56 11.91
CA MET A 377 10.58 21.06 12.70
C MET A 377 10.11 21.98 13.84
N LYS A 378 9.16 22.89 13.56
CA LYS A 378 8.59 23.77 14.59
C LYS A 378 7.90 22.97 15.67
N ILE A 379 7.00 22.04 15.29
CA ILE A 379 6.25 21.19 16.22
C ILE A 379 7.22 20.42 17.13
N TYR A 380 8.21 19.73 16.57
CA TYR A 380 9.17 18.95 17.36
C TYR A 380 10.10 19.82 18.22
N SER A 381 10.38 21.06 17.82
CA SER A 381 11.18 22.01 18.62
C SER A 381 10.44 22.60 19.83
N THR A 382 9.10 22.59 19.83
CA THR A 382 8.26 23.18 20.89
C THR A 382 7.77 22.16 21.93
N GLY A 383 8.29 20.93 21.93
CA GLY A 383 7.93 19.89 22.90
C GLY A 383 8.39 20.20 24.32
N LYS A 384 7.47 20.67 25.18
CA LYS A 384 7.67 20.86 26.63
C LYS A 384 6.53 20.24 27.44
N THR A 385 6.02 19.09 27.02
CA THR A 385 4.93 18.39 27.71
C THR A 385 5.45 17.03 28.15
N GLU A 386 5.30 16.69 29.43
CA GLU A 386 5.59 15.36 30.02
C GLU A 386 4.62 14.27 29.51
N ARG A 387 4.02 14.49 28.34
CA ARG A 387 2.85 13.78 27.81
C ARG A 387 3.16 13.24 26.41
N PRO A 388 2.65 12.06 26.05
CA PRO A 388 2.81 11.52 24.71
C PRO A 388 2.18 12.45 23.66
N ARG A 389 2.92 12.75 22.59
CA ARG A 389 2.48 13.60 21.49
C ARG A 389 2.16 12.76 20.27
N GLN A 390 0.97 12.96 19.70
CA GLN A 390 0.55 12.37 18.44
C GLN A 390 0.40 13.46 17.38
N VAL A 391 1.06 13.27 16.23
CA VAL A 391 1.03 14.20 15.10
C VAL A 391 0.33 13.53 13.94
N SER A 392 -0.81 14.08 13.50
CA SER A 392 -1.62 13.55 12.40
C SER A 392 -1.63 14.55 11.26
N ALA A 393 -1.15 14.16 10.09
CA ALA A 393 -1.13 15.03 8.90
C ALA A 393 -2.23 14.65 7.91
N ALA A 394 -3.11 15.60 7.60
CA ALA A 394 -4.06 15.52 6.50
C ALA A 394 -3.41 16.15 5.26
N LEU A 395 -2.80 15.31 4.45
CA LEU A 395 -2.18 15.71 3.19
C LEU A 395 -3.18 15.58 2.05
N THR A 396 -3.06 16.46 1.06
CA THR A 396 -3.75 16.23 -0.19
C THR A 396 -3.14 15.01 -0.89
N ARG A 397 -3.99 14.07 -1.30
CA ARG A 397 -3.65 13.14 -2.38
C ARG A 397 -3.56 13.99 -3.65
N VAL A 398 -2.34 14.34 -4.08
CA VAL A 398 -2.12 15.08 -5.31
C VAL A 398 -2.49 14.15 -6.47
N VAL A 399 -3.67 14.34 -7.06
CA VAL A 399 -4.05 13.71 -8.35
C VAL A 399 -3.15 14.22 -9.46
#